data_AF-A0A429GHC7-F1
#
_entry.id   AF-A0A429GHC7-F1
#
_cell.length_a   1.000
_cell.length_b   1.000
_cell.length_c   1.000
_cell.angle_alpha   90.00
_cell.angle_beta   90.00
_cell.angle_gamma   90.00
#
_symmetry.space_group_name_H-M   'P 1'
#
loop_
_entity.id
_entity.type
_entity.pdbx_description
1 polymer ?
#
loop_
_entity_poly.entity_id
_entity_poly.type
_entity_poly.pdbx_seq_one_letter_code
_entity_poly.pdbx_strand_id
1 'polypeptide(L)'
;MSFPELNEVIEHPEKYFLSGPIVKRISYSYYFPLRLAVKRTDYIKSLKISEKILRRLPNVPIVEALSRMGIKVEFEKRGFLVSLLEDYLSEGDSSFTCRNCSLTGGMVMDGHSEAGPVGAVVMYFPYGNYVEGAIEAKTRGRLNRVLAGIEVKLDDDVLRRRIESDDVLMGLLREFFESFTVSWDSGIGLGVGKIDGREYNVIELALKRFTDRHINDLIEKGIDFRKAPELVFDIAERIARKLL
;
A
#
# COMPACT_ATOMS: atom_id res chain seq x y z
N MET A 1 -10.00 22.63 5.62
CA MET A 1 -8.72 21.97 5.34
C MET A 1 -8.20 22.44 4.01
N SER A 2 -7.10 23.17 4.08
CA SER A 2 -6.25 23.59 2.99
C SER A 2 -5.34 22.44 2.57
N PHE A 3 -4.69 22.56 1.40
CA PHE A 3 -3.71 21.57 0.95
C PHE A 3 -2.54 21.37 1.92
N PRO A 4 -1.97 22.42 2.56
CA PRO A 4 -0.97 22.26 3.62
C PRO A 4 -1.45 21.43 4.81
N GLU A 5 -2.69 21.63 5.27
CA GLU A 5 -3.23 20.87 6.40
C GLU A 5 -3.46 19.38 6.03
N LEU A 6 -3.89 19.08 4.81
CA LEU A 6 -3.99 17.69 4.33
C LEU A 6 -2.61 17.02 4.25
N ASN A 7 -1.60 17.74 3.74
CA ASN A 7 -0.22 17.27 3.75
C ASN A 7 0.27 16.98 5.15
N GLU A 8 -0.05 17.82 6.13
CA GLU A 8 0.38 17.60 7.52
C GLU A 8 -0.22 16.30 8.09
N VAL A 9 -1.49 16.02 7.83
CA VAL A 9 -2.14 14.75 8.21
C VAL A 9 -1.48 13.54 7.55
N ILE A 10 -1.04 13.69 6.30
CA ILE A 10 -0.40 12.62 5.52
C ILE A 10 1.08 12.44 5.87
N GLU A 11 1.80 13.50 6.23
CA GLU A 11 3.21 13.45 6.62
C GLU A 11 3.42 13.08 8.08
N HIS A 12 2.40 13.33 8.90
CA HIS A 12 2.42 13.05 10.33
C HIS A 12 1.18 12.28 10.79
N PRO A 13 0.80 11.16 10.14
CA PRO A 13 -0.40 10.40 10.50
C PRO A 13 -0.40 10.01 11.97
N GLU A 14 0.77 9.76 12.56
CA GLU A 14 0.93 9.45 13.98
C GLU A 14 0.32 10.51 14.91
N LYS A 15 0.44 11.80 14.56
CA LYS A 15 -0.07 12.90 15.38
C LYS A 15 -1.60 12.96 15.41
N TYR A 16 -2.25 12.45 14.36
CA TYR A 16 -3.70 12.50 14.20
C TYR A 16 -4.39 11.18 14.53
N PHE A 17 -3.70 10.05 14.33
CA PHE A 17 -4.28 8.72 14.52
C PHE A 17 -3.85 8.03 15.81
N LEU A 18 -2.79 8.51 16.51
CA LEU A 18 -2.33 7.93 17.79
C LEU A 18 -2.68 8.77 19.02
N SER A 19 -3.12 10.02 18.83
CA SER A 19 -3.36 10.97 19.92
C SER A 19 -4.77 10.88 20.55
N GLY A 20 -5.62 9.97 20.09
CA GLY A 20 -6.95 9.72 20.66
C GLY A 20 -6.94 8.58 21.70
N PRO A 21 -7.76 8.62 22.76
CA PRO A 21 -7.76 7.64 23.85
C PRO A 21 -8.12 6.19 23.45
N ILE A 22 -8.45 5.92 22.17
CA ILE A 22 -8.97 4.63 21.70
C ILE A 22 -8.29 4.12 20.41
N VAL A 23 -7.44 4.88 19.72
CA VAL A 23 -6.88 4.46 18.41
C VAL A 23 -5.39 4.18 18.52
N LYS A 24 -5.01 2.89 18.54
CA LYS A 24 -3.62 2.42 18.73
C LYS A 24 -2.90 2.02 17.43
N ARG A 25 -3.50 2.24 16.24
CA ARG A 25 -2.98 1.72 14.96
C ARG A 25 -3.32 2.63 13.78
N ILE A 26 -2.34 2.88 12.91
CA ILE A 26 -2.56 3.47 11.58
C ILE A 26 -3.12 2.37 10.67
N SER A 27 -4.32 2.57 10.13
CA SER A 27 -4.92 1.67 9.14
C SER A 27 -4.36 2.00 7.75
N TYR A 28 -3.88 0.98 7.03
CA TYR A 28 -3.34 1.18 5.68
C TYR A 28 -4.42 1.58 4.70
N SER A 29 -5.61 1.00 4.81
CA SER A 29 -6.71 1.37 3.94
C SER A 29 -7.08 2.85 4.05
N TYR A 30 -6.66 3.54 5.13
CA TYR A 30 -6.94 4.96 5.32
C TYR A 30 -5.74 5.80 4.87
N TYR A 31 -4.56 5.48 5.38
CA TYR A 31 -3.33 6.24 5.15
C TYR A 31 -2.82 6.13 3.71
N PHE A 32 -2.76 4.90 3.19
CA PHE A 32 -2.11 4.58 1.94
C PHE A 32 -2.75 5.27 0.73
N PRO A 33 -4.07 5.14 0.47
CA PRO A 33 -4.69 5.79 -0.69
C PRO A 33 -4.65 7.31 -0.60
N LEU A 34 -4.83 7.90 0.59
CA LEU A 34 -4.74 9.34 0.78
C LEU A 34 -3.32 9.86 0.51
N ARG A 35 -2.29 9.16 1.00
CA ARG A 35 -0.90 9.53 0.76
C ARG A 35 -0.55 9.44 -0.72
N LEU A 36 -0.92 8.36 -1.39
CA LEU A 36 -0.69 8.24 -2.83
C LEU A 36 -1.38 9.33 -3.62
N ALA A 37 -2.63 9.66 -3.29
CA ALA A 37 -3.35 10.72 -3.95
C ALA A 37 -2.60 12.05 -3.91
N VAL A 38 -1.96 12.36 -2.78
CA VAL A 38 -1.22 13.61 -2.59
C VAL A 38 0.21 13.57 -3.12
N LYS A 39 0.87 12.40 -3.08
CA LYS A 39 2.29 12.23 -3.46
C LYS A 39 2.51 11.72 -4.87
N ARG A 40 1.47 11.23 -5.53
CA ARG A 40 1.46 10.72 -6.91
C ARG A 40 0.26 11.29 -7.69
N THR A 41 0.00 12.59 -7.53
CA THR A 41 -1.13 13.32 -8.14
C THR A 41 -1.17 13.22 -9.66
N ASP A 42 -0.01 13.06 -10.29
CA ASP A 42 0.09 12.93 -11.74
C ASP A 42 -0.48 11.59 -12.22
N TYR A 43 -0.44 10.57 -11.36
CA TYR A 43 -0.91 9.23 -11.65
C TYR A 43 -2.28 8.93 -11.05
N ILE A 44 -2.60 9.41 -9.84
CA ILE A 44 -3.87 9.07 -9.19
C ILE A 44 -5.01 9.89 -9.79
N LYS A 45 -6.02 9.17 -10.30
CA LYS A 45 -7.21 9.75 -10.94
C LYS A 45 -8.39 9.84 -9.98
N SER A 46 -8.64 8.76 -9.25
CA SER A 46 -9.75 8.69 -8.30
C SER A 46 -9.42 7.83 -7.11
N LEU A 47 -10.10 8.11 -6.00
CA LEU A 47 -10.08 7.31 -4.78
C LEU A 47 -11.49 6.87 -4.44
N LYS A 48 -11.61 5.63 -3.99
CA LYS A 48 -12.81 5.09 -3.38
C LYS A 48 -12.47 4.76 -1.93
N ILE A 49 -13.12 5.44 -1.00
CA ILE A 49 -12.76 5.46 0.41
C ILE A 49 -13.98 5.01 1.22
N SER A 50 -13.79 4.14 2.21
CA SER A 50 -14.87 3.74 3.10
C SER A 50 -15.44 4.95 3.89
N GLU A 51 -16.76 5.07 4.00
CA GLU A 51 -17.41 6.15 4.78
C GLU A 51 -16.99 6.15 6.27
N LYS A 52 -16.52 5.02 6.82
CA LYS A 52 -15.94 4.96 8.18
C LYS A 52 -14.75 5.92 8.34
N ILE A 53 -14.02 6.20 7.26
CA ILE A 53 -12.86 7.09 7.23
C ILE A 53 -13.30 8.55 7.40
N LEU A 54 -14.41 8.95 6.77
CA LEU A 54 -15.00 10.28 6.94
C LEU A 54 -15.45 10.56 8.39
N ARG A 55 -15.87 9.53 9.12
CA ARG A 55 -16.25 9.68 10.53
C ARG A 55 -15.05 9.87 11.45
N ARG A 56 -13.89 9.30 11.08
CA ARG A 56 -12.63 9.38 11.85
C ARG A 56 -11.77 10.59 11.47
N LEU A 57 -11.84 11.03 10.22
CA LEU A 57 -11.25 12.27 9.72
C LEU A 57 -12.36 13.32 9.61
N PRO A 58 -12.61 14.14 10.66
CA PRO A 58 -13.73 15.05 10.64
C PRO A 58 -13.62 16.05 9.47
N ASN A 59 -14.67 16.04 8.64
CA ASN A 59 -15.11 17.06 7.68
C ASN A 59 -14.82 16.86 6.17
N VAL A 60 -15.79 17.38 5.39
CA VAL A 60 -15.85 17.79 3.97
C VAL A 60 -14.55 18.31 3.31
N PRO A 61 -13.60 18.95 4.02
CA PRO A 61 -12.41 19.53 3.38
C PRO A 61 -11.40 18.59 2.74
N ILE A 62 -11.32 17.31 3.12
CA ILE A 62 -10.40 16.37 2.43
C ILE A 62 -10.87 16.14 1.00
N VAL A 63 -12.19 16.00 0.82
CA VAL A 63 -12.81 15.86 -0.50
C VAL A 63 -12.54 17.10 -1.34
N GLU A 64 -12.74 18.28 -0.75
CA GLU A 64 -12.52 19.55 -1.44
C GLU A 64 -11.04 19.74 -1.81
N ALA A 65 -10.12 19.42 -0.90
CA ALA A 65 -8.69 19.50 -1.15
C ALA A 65 -8.26 18.54 -2.27
N LEU A 66 -8.66 17.26 -2.21
CA LEU A 66 -8.36 16.28 -3.25
C LEU A 66 -9.03 16.65 -4.60
N SER A 67 -10.25 17.18 -4.57
CA SER A 67 -10.92 17.66 -5.78
C SER A 67 -10.18 18.83 -6.43
N ARG A 68 -9.64 19.76 -5.64
CA ARG A 68 -8.78 20.85 -6.15
C ARG A 68 -7.48 20.34 -6.78
N MET A 69 -7.04 19.13 -6.43
CA MET A 69 -5.92 18.44 -7.06
C MET A 69 -6.32 17.64 -8.31
N GLY A 70 -7.60 17.71 -8.72
CA GLY A 70 -8.13 16.97 -9.86
C GLY A 70 -8.36 15.48 -9.58
N ILE A 71 -8.51 15.10 -8.31
CA ILE A 71 -8.73 13.71 -7.88
C ILE A 71 -10.20 13.54 -7.52
N LYS A 72 -10.88 12.61 -8.18
CA LYS A 72 -12.27 12.26 -7.88
C LYS A 72 -12.31 11.40 -6.62
N VAL A 73 -13.08 11.79 -5.61
CA VAL A 73 -13.27 10.99 -4.39
C VAL A 73 -14.69 10.44 -4.34
N GLU A 74 -14.82 9.13 -4.16
CA GLU A 74 -16.08 8.43 -3.99
C GLU A 74 -16.11 7.75 -2.62
N PHE A 75 -17.29 7.73 -1.98
CA PHE A 75 -17.47 7.10 -0.68
C PHE A 75 -18.27 5.82 -0.81
N GLU A 76 -17.69 4.72 -0.34
CA GLU A 76 -18.42 3.47 -0.18
C GLU A 76 -19.22 3.48 1.11
N LYS A 77 -20.55 3.47 0.96
CA LYS A 77 -21.49 3.16 2.03
C LYS A 77 -21.64 1.63 2.10
N ARG A 78 -20.99 0.98 3.06
CA ARG A 78 -21.39 -0.39 3.44
C ARG A 78 -22.69 -0.30 4.23
N GLY A 79 -23.69 -1.09 3.85
CA GLY A 79 -24.96 -1.17 4.56
C GLY A 79 -24.78 -1.67 6.00
N PHE A 80 -25.59 -1.16 6.94
CA PHE A 80 -25.51 -1.46 8.38
C PHE A 80 -25.49 -2.97 8.71
N LEU A 81 -26.25 -3.78 7.97
CA LEU A 81 -26.32 -5.24 8.13
C LEU A 81 -25.04 -5.96 7.69
N VAL A 82 -24.37 -5.48 6.64
CA VAL A 82 -23.09 -6.05 6.16
C VAL A 82 -21.97 -5.72 7.14
N SER A 83 -21.96 -4.51 7.70
CA SER A 83 -20.97 -4.14 8.73
C SER A 83 -21.09 -4.93 10.04
N LEU A 84 -22.28 -5.44 10.38
CA LEU A 84 -22.51 -6.24 11.58
C LEU A 84 -22.14 -7.72 11.40
N LEU A 85 -22.18 -8.22 10.16
CA LEU A 85 -21.89 -9.61 9.83
C LEU A 85 -20.42 -9.83 9.42
N GLU A 86 -19.74 -8.81 8.90
CA GLU A 86 -18.34 -8.85 8.44
C GLU A 86 -17.33 -8.30 9.45
N ASP A 87 -17.71 -8.15 10.72
CA ASP A 87 -16.90 -7.57 11.81
C ASP A 87 -15.57 -8.32 12.10
N TYR A 88 -15.22 -9.33 11.32
CA TYR A 88 -13.98 -10.10 11.51
C TYR A 88 -12.99 -10.17 10.34
N LEU A 89 -13.32 -9.78 9.09
CA LEU A 89 -12.41 -10.12 7.98
C LEU A 89 -12.10 -9.07 6.89
N SER A 90 -12.81 -7.95 6.78
CA SER A 90 -12.39 -6.89 5.85
C SER A 90 -12.80 -5.49 6.34
N GLU A 91 -12.05 -4.97 7.32
CA GLU A 91 -12.25 -3.60 7.76
C GLU A 91 -11.76 -2.60 6.70
N GLY A 92 -12.69 -2.15 5.85
CA GLY A 92 -12.58 -0.85 5.19
C GLY A 92 -11.70 -0.80 3.95
N ASP A 93 -11.87 -1.73 3.02
CA ASP A 93 -11.17 -1.71 1.74
C ASP A 93 -11.32 -0.34 1.06
N SER A 94 -10.19 0.21 0.64
CA SER A 94 -10.16 1.44 -0.13
C SER A 94 -9.42 1.17 -1.42
N SER A 95 -9.89 1.77 -2.51
CA SER A 95 -9.29 1.56 -3.83
C SER A 95 -8.98 2.87 -4.50
N PHE A 96 -8.15 2.80 -5.53
CA PHE A 96 -7.82 3.95 -6.35
C PHE A 96 -7.70 3.54 -7.80
N THR A 97 -7.93 4.49 -8.70
CA THR A 97 -7.67 4.30 -10.13
C THR A 97 -6.56 5.24 -10.56
N CYS A 98 -5.83 4.80 -11.56
CA CYS A 98 -4.73 5.55 -12.13
C CYS A 98 -5.11 6.17 -13.48
N ARG A 99 -4.38 7.21 -13.86
CA ARG A 99 -4.32 7.82 -15.18
C ARG A 99 -2.85 7.87 -15.62
N ASN A 100 -2.61 7.83 -16.93
CA ASN A 100 -1.27 7.99 -17.50
C ASN A 100 -0.20 7.11 -16.82
N CYS A 101 -0.58 5.88 -16.46
CA CYS A 101 0.22 4.96 -15.67
C CYS A 101 0.12 3.55 -16.27
N SER A 102 1.15 2.72 -16.10
CA SER A 102 1.09 1.30 -16.46
C SER A 102 0.14 0.52 -15.55
N LEU A 103 -0.10 1.02 -14.33
CA LEU A 103 -1.12 0.51 -13.44
C LEU A 103 -2.49 1.09 -13.82
N THR A 104 -3.55 0.29 -13.74
CA THR A 104 -4.94 0.74 -13.87
C THR A 104 -5.52 1.22 -12.55
N GLY A 105 -5.00 0.71 -11.43
CA GLY A 105 -5.44 1.08 -10.10
C GLY A 105 -4.88 0.14 -9.04
N GLY A 106 -5.48 0.20 -7.85
CA GLY A 106 -5.16 -0.73 -6.77
C GLY A 106 -6.23 -0.75 -5.69
N MET A 107 -6.16 -1.76 -4.83
CA MET A 107 -6.98 -1.93 -3.65
C MET A 107 -6.10 -2.13 -2.44
N VAL A 108 -6.46 -1.48 -1.35
CA VAL A 108 -5.78 -1.57 -0.06
C VAL A 108 -6.74 -2.23 0.90
N MET A 109 -6.36 -3.40 1.38
CA MET A 109 -7.12 -4.22 2.32
C MET A 109 -6.41 -4.21 3.67
N ASP A 110 -7.20 -4.23 4.74
CA ASP A 110 -6.71 -4.44 6.08
C ASP A 110 -7.26 -5.78 6.63
N GLY A 111 -6.41 -6.58 7.27
CA GLY A 111 -6.77 -7.90 7.77
C GLY A 111 -5.99 -8.32 9.03
N HIS A 112 -6.20 -9.57 9.44
CA HIS A 112 -5.52 -10.21 10.56
C HIS A 112 -4.92 -11.55 10.10
N SER A 113 -3.69 -11.82 10.53
CA SER A 113 -2.97 -13.08 10.36
C SER A 113 -2.52 -13.60 11.73
N GLU A 114 -2.06 -14.85 11.81
CA GLU A 114 -1.48 -15.43 13.02
C GLU A 114 -0.25 -14.64 13.52
N ALA A 115 0.47 -13.99 12.60
CA ALA A 115 1.61 -13.11 12.88
C ALA A 115 1.20 -11.69 13.35
N GLY A 116 -0.10 -11.42 13.42
CA GLY A 116 -0.67 -10.14 13.80
C GLY A 116 -1.35 -9.39 12.65
N PRO A 117 -1.65 -8.09 12.83
CA PRO A 117 -2.39 -7.31 11.87
C PRO A 117 -1.57 -7.04 10.60
N VAL A 118 -2.21 -7.24 9.44
CA VAL A 118 -1.60 -7.09 8.12
C VAL A 118 -2.43 -6.14 7.27
N GLY A 119 -1.78 -5.40 6.40
CA GLY A 119 -2.39 -4.74 5.25
C GLY A 119 -1.90 -5.43 3.98
N ALA A 120 -2.70 -5.41 2.93
CA ALA A 120 -2.28 -5.84 1.60
C ALA A 120 -2.59 -4.73 0.62
N VAL A 121 -1.65 -4.46 -0.27
CA VAL A 121 -1.86 -3.56 -1.40
C VAL A 121 -1.80 -4.36 -2.66
N VAL A 122 -2.92 -4.40 -3.36
CA VAL A 122 -3.09 -5.15 -4.58
C VAL A 122 -3.15 -4.15 -5.73
N MET A 123 -2.15 -4.18 -6.61
CA MET A 123 -2.04 -3.30 -7.76
C MET A 123 -2.45 -4.02 -9.03
N TYR A 124 -3.14 -3.30 -9.90
CA TYR A 124 -3.77 -3.85 -11.09
C TYR A 124 -3.15 -3.26 -12.34
N PHE A 125 -2.94 -4.07 -13.38
CA PHE A 125 -2.56 -3.60 -14.72
C PHE A 125 -3.21 -4.46 -15.81
N PRO A 126 -3.28 -3.97 -17.07
CA PRO A 126 -3.97 -4.67 -18.14
C PRO A 126 -3.48 -6.11 -18.31
N TYR A 127 -4.43 -7.02 -18.50
CA TYR A 127 -4.12 -8.41 -18.78
C TYR A 127 -3.54 -8.55 -20.19
N GLY A 128 -2.42 -9.24 -20.31
CA GLY A 128 -1.73 -9.47 -21.59
C GLY A 128 -0.80 -10.67 -21.51
N ASN A 129 0.29 -10.53 -20.74
CA ASN A 129 1.18 -11.63 -20.39
C ASN A 129 0.88 -12.08 -18.96
N TYR A 130 0.46 -13.34 -18.79
CA TYR A 130 0.37 -13.96 -17.48
C TYR A 130 1.76 -14.33 -17.00
N VAL A 131 2.12 -13.91 -15.79
CA VAL A 131 3.27 -14.45 -15.10
C VAL A 131 2.91 -14.69 -13.65
N GLU A 132 3.17 -15.90 -13.18
CA GLU A 132 3.05 -16.27 -11.78
C GLU A 132 4.43 -16.15 -11.12
N GLY A 133 4.46 -15.68 -9.88
CA GLY A 133 5.69 -15.73 -9.10
C GLY A 133 5.64 -14.90 -7.84
N ALA A 134 6.57 -15.19 -6.92
CA ALA A 134 6.74 -14.41 -5.70
C ALA A 134 8.16 -13.83 -5.59
N ILE A 135 8.29 -12.65 -5.00
CA ILE A 135 9.57 -12.08 -4.59
C ILE A 135 9.58 -12.11 -3.07
N GLU A 136 10.45 -12.94 -2.49
CA GLU A 136 10.58 -13.09 -1.04
C GLU A 136 11.84 -12.39 -0.55
N ALA A 137 11.73 -11.52 0.46
CA ALA A 137 12.91 -11.01 1.12
C ALA A 137 13.21 -11.82 2.39
N LYS A 138 14.39 -12.43 2.46
CA LYS A 138 14.85 -13.11 3.68
C LYS A 138 15.66 -12.15 4.52
N THR A 139 15.16 -11.83 5.71
CA THR A 139 15.94 -11.11 6.73
C THR A 139 16.86 -12.11 7.44
N ARG A 140 18.19 -11.95 7.30
CA ARG A 140 19.17 -12.78 8.04
C ARG A 140 19.51 -12.14 9.39
N GLY A 141 19.20 -12.86 10.48
CA GLY A 141 19.83 -12.67 11.79
C GLY A 141 19.25 -11.58 12.70
N ARG A 142 19.38 -11.78 14.02
CA ARG A 142 19.03 -10.80 15.06
C ARG A 142 19.81 -9.51 14.87
N LEU A 143 19.08 -8.44 14.49
CA LEU A 143 19.33 -7.02 14.78
C LEU A 143 20.76 -6.67 15.25
N ASN A 144 21.73 -6.80 14.36
CA ASN A 144 22.86 -5.88 14.24
C ASN A 144 23.66 -6.22 12.98
N ARG A 145 23.64 -5.25 12.04
CA ARG A 145 24.55 -5.11 10.90
C ARG A 145 24.56 -6.29 9.91
N VAL A 146 23.62 -6.28 8.97
CA VAL A 146 23.80 -6.40 7.51
C VAL A 146 22.40 -6.60 6.92
N LEU A 147 22.10 -5.75 5.94
CA LEU A 147 20.80 -5.46 5.35
C LEU A 147 20.12 -6.68 4.70
N ALA A 148 18.83 -6.53 4.39
CA ALA A 148 17.98 -7.58 3.83
C ALA A 148 18.55 -8.15 2.51
N GLY A 149 18.69 -9.46 2.43
CA GLY A 149 18.91 -10.17 1.17
C GLY A 149 17.56 -10.44 0.51
N ILE A 150 17.30 -9.83 -0.64
CA ILE A 150 16.10 -10.10 -1.44
C ILE A 150 16.36 -11.36 -2.26
N GLU A 151 15.52 -12.37 -2.08
CA GLU A 151 15.55 -13.62 -2.84
C GLU A 151 14.34 -13.65 -3.78
N VAL A 152 14.58 -13.38 -5.06
CA VAL A 152 13.53 -13.35 -6.07
C VAL A 152 13.20 -14.80 -6.48
N LYS A 153 12.01 -15.31 -6.13
CA LYS A 153 11.52 -16.66 -6.45
C LYS A 153 10.32 -16.61 -7.41
N LEU A 154 10.59 -16.25 -8.65
CA LEU A 154 9.54 -16.12 -9.66
C LEU A 154 9.46 -17.40 -10.50
N ASP A 155 8.25 -17.88 -10.76
CA ASP A 155 8.00 -19.02 -11.65
C ASP A 155 8.03 -18.54 -13.13
N ASP A 156 9.17 -17.99 -13.56
CA ASP A 156 9.60 -17.82 -14.96
C ASP A 156 11.04 -17.25 -15.00
N ASP A 157 12.00 -17.96 -15.60
CA ASP A 157 13.42 -17.57 -15.68
C ASP A 157 13.67 -16.28 -16.48
N VAL A 158 12.78 -15.93 -17.42
CA VAL A 158 12.87 -14.70 -18.20
C VAL A 158 12.41 -13.53 -17.34
N LEU A 159 11.32 -13.68 -16.60
CA LEU A 159 10.83 -12.67 -15.66
C LEU A 159 11.86 -12.37 -14.58
N ARG A 160 12.39 -13.42 -13.93
CA ARG A 160 13.44 -13.28 -12.93
C ARG A 160 14.61 -12.46 -13.46
N ARG A 161 15.13 -12.81 -14.66
CA ARG A 161 16.21 -12.06 -15.29
C ARG A 161 15.85 -10.61 -15.63
N ARG A 162 14.62 -10.33 -16.08
CA ARG A 162 14.15 -8.95 -16.36
C ARG A 162 14.05 -8.08 -15.11
N ILE A 163 13.75 -8.67 -13.95
CA ILE A 163 13.68 -7.98 -12.67
C ILE A 163 15.08 -7.81 -12.08
N GLU A 164 15.88 -8.89 -12.03
CA GLU A 164 17.25 -8.86 -11.47
C GLU A 164 18.19 -7.94 -12.25
N SER A 165 17.97 -7.75 -13.56
CA SER A 165 18.79 -6.84 -14.40
C SER A 165 18.39 -5.37 -14.30
N ASP A 166 17.32 -5.01 -13.59
CA ASP A 166 16.93 -3.61 -13.40
C ASP A 166 17.45 -3.09 -12.06
N ASP A 167 18.60 -2.44 -12.10
CA ASP A 167 19.25 -1.87 -10.92
C ASP A 167 18.36 -0.87 -10.16
N VAL A 168 17.47 -0.16 -10.86
CA VAL A 168 16.55 0.80 -10.25
C VAL A 168 15.46 0.05 -9.48
N LEU A 169 14.83 -0.95 -10.11
CA LEU A 169 13.84 -1.79 -9.44
C LEU A 169 14.45 -2.53 -8.24
N MET A 170 15.64 -3.10 -8.41
CA MET A 170 16.35 -3.76 -7.32
C MET A 170 16.73 -2.79 -6.20
N GLY A 171 17.07 -1.54 -6.52
CA GLY A 171 17.27 -0.47 -5.54
C GLY A 171 16.00 -0.14 -4.76
N LEU A 172 14.87 0.05 -5.45
CA LEU A 172 13.57 0.33 -4.84
C LEU A 172 13.11 -0.83 -3.95
N LEU A 173 13.27 -2.07 -4.41
CA LEU A 173 12.93 -3.25 -3.62
C LEU A 173 13.75 -3.30 -2.32
N ARG A 174 15.06 -3.02 -2.38
CA ARG A 174 15.92 -2.96 -1.18
C ARG A 174 15.46 -1.88 -0.21
N GLU A 175 15.21 -0.67 -0.71
CA GLU A 175 14.71 0.45 0.10
C GLU A 175 13.37 0.11 0.77
N PHE A 176 12.45 -0.50 0.01
CA PHE A 176 11.17 -0.95 0.52
C PHE A 176 11.34 -1.97 1.64
N PHE A 177 12.10 -3.07 1.44
CA PHE A 177 12.24 -4.08 2.49
C PHE A 177 13.03 -3.59 3.70
N GLU A 178 14.02 -2.72 3.53
CA GLU A 178 14.72 -2.06 4.63
C GLU A 178 13.74 -1.23 5.48
N SER A 179 12.76 -0.59 4.83
CA SER A 179 11.71 0.19 5.49
C SER A 179 10.73 -0.63 6.34
N PHE A 180 10.72 -1.96 6.21
CA PHE A 180 9.74 -2.87 6.82
C PHE A 180 10.35 -3.86 7.83
N THR A 181 11.53 -3.57 8.38
CA THR A 181 12.44 -4.47 9.14
C THR A 181 11.92 -5.08 10.47
N VAL A 182 10.80 -5.79 10.44
CA VAL A 182 10.34 -6.73 11.48
C VAL A 182 9.95 -8.04 10.78
N SER A 183 10.59 -9.17 11.12
CA SER A 183 10.41 -10.47 10.42
C SER A 183 9.01 -11.03 10.57
N TRP A 184 8.38 -11.37 9.45
CA TRP A 184 7.33 -12.38 9.15
C TRP A 184 7.18 -12.29 7.62
N ASP A 185 6.96 -13.42 6.96
CA ASP A 185 6.95 -13.61 5.50
C ASP A 185 6.43 -12.38 4.73
N SER A 186 7.36 -11.53 4.30
CA SER A 186 7.07 -10.30 3.56
C SER A 186 7.41 -10.60 2.12
N GLY A 187 6.40 -10.52 1.26
CA GLY A 187 6.53 -10.90 -0.13
C GLY A 187 5.81 -9.94 -1.05
N ILE A 188 6.27 -9.96 -2.30
CA ILE A 188 5.55 -9.39 -3.43
C ILE A 188 5.08 -10.56 -4.29
N GLY A 189 3.78 -10.73 -4.46
CA GLY A 189 3.19 -11.73 -5.34
C GLY A 189 2.86 -11.14 -6.70
N LEU A 190 3.00 -11.95 -7.75
CA LEU A 190 2.51 -11.68 -9.09
C LEU A 190 1.55 -12.81 -9.49
N GLY A 191 0.38 -12.44 -9.98
CA GLY A 191 -0.63 -13.40 -10.40
C GLY A 191 -1.74 -12.75 -11.20
N VAL A 192 -2.87 -13.48 -11.31
CA VAL A 192 -4.07 -13.01 -12.02
C VAL A 192 -5.24 -13.02 -11.07
N GLY A 193 -5.95 -11.90 -11.05
CA GLY A 193 -7.18 -11.73 -10.29
C GLY A 193 -8.35 -11.33 -11.18
N LYS A 194 -9.56 -11.57 -10.71
CA LYS A 194 -10.80 -11.08 -11.33
C LYS A 194 -11.36 -9.92 -10.51
N ILE A 195 -11.60 -8.80 -11.19
CA ILE A 195 -12.15 -7.57 -10.59
C ILE A 195 -13.30 -7.12 -11.48
N ASP A 196 -14.49 -6.98 -10.89
CA ASP A 196 -15.72 -6.61 -11.61
C ASP A 196 -15.96 -7.44 -12.89
N GLY A 197 -15.67 -8.74 -12.81
CA GLY A 197 -15.84 -9.69 -13.92
C GLY A 197 -14.78 -9.61 -15.02
N ARG A 198 -13.74 -8.79 -14.87
CA ARG A 198 -12.61 -8.68 -15.82
C ARG A 198 -11.34 -9.23 -15.21
N GLU A 199 -10.52 -9.87 -16.03
CA GLU A 199 -9.21 -10.37 -15.63
C GLU A 199 -8.17 -9.25 -15.67
N TYR A 200 -7.34 -9.21 -14.63
CA TYR A 200 -6.22 -8.28 -14.50
C TYR A 200 -4.99 -9.04 -14.00
N ASN A 201 -3.83 -8.59 -14.44
CA ASN A 201 -2.60 -8.95 -13.74
C ASN A 201 -2.56 -8.19 -12.41
N VAL A 202 -2.10 -8.89 -11.39
CA VAL A 202 -2.13 -8.47 -10.00
C VAL A 202 -0.73 -8.51 -9.43
N ILE A 203 -0.32 -7.40 -8.79
CA ILE A 203 0.85 -7.34 -7.93
C ILE A 203 0.36 -7.17 -6.50
N GLU A 204 0.59 -8.16 -5.65
CA GLU A 204 0.22 -8.08 -4.24
C GLU A 204 1.46 -7.76 -3.40
N LEU A 205 1.40 -6.68 -2.62
CA LEU A 205 2.42 -6.32 -1.66
C LEU A 205 1.85 -6.46 -0.25
N ALA A 206 2.39 -7.41 0.50
CA ALA A 206 2.03 -7.60 1.91
C ALA A 206 2.72 -6.53 2.77
N LEU A 207 1.92 -5.81 3.56
CA LEU A 207 2.36 -4.75 4.46
C LEU A 207 2.02 -5.15 5.90
N LYS A 208 2.91 -4.88 6.86
CA LYS A 208 2.55 -5.03 8.29
C LYS A 208 2.01 -3.74 8.84
N ARG A 209 0.89 -3.78 9.56
CA ARG A 209 0.39 -2.56 10.22
C ARG A 209 1.40 -2.13 11.28
N PHE A 210 1.74 -0.85 11.26
CA PHE A 210 2.65 -0.30 12.24
C PHE A 210 1.92 -0.04 13.56
N THR A 211 2.50 -0.55 14.65
CA THR A 211 2.13 -0.14 16.01
C THR A 211 2.99 1.06 16.39
N ASP A 212 2.62 1.80 17.42
CA ASP A 212 3.40 2.94 17.94
C ASP A 212 4.86 2.55 18.20
N ARG A 213 5.06 1.34 18.74
CA ARG A 213 6.39 0.78 18.95
C ARG A 213 7.15 0.57 17.64
N HIS A 214 6.50 0.01 16.62
CA HIS A 214 7.13 -0.17 15.30
C HIS A 214 7.50 1.17 14.67
N ILE A 215 6.64 2.18 14.78
CA ILE A 215 6.87 3.53 14.27
C ILE A 215 8.09 4.15 14.98
N ASN A 216 8.12 4.09 16.31
CA ASN A 216 9.24 4.63 17.10
C ASN A 216 10.56 3.92 16.80
N ASP A 217 10.55 2.58 16.74
CA ASP A 217 11.74 1.79 16.42
C ASP A 217 12.30 2.12 15.01
N LEU A 218 11.43 2.44 14.03
CA LEU A 218 11.84 2.85 12.68
C LEU A 218 12.41 4.27 12.67
N ILE A 219 11.78 5.20 13.40
CA ILE A 219 12.26 6.57 13.56
C ILE A 219 13.65 6.59 14.21
N GLU A 220 13.86 5.82 15.28
CA GLU A 220 15.17 5.71 15.97
C GLU A 220 16.27 5.19 15.04
N LYS A 221 15.92 4.34 14.07
CA LYS A 221 16.86 3.80 13.08
C LYS A 221 17.08 4.72 11.88
N GLY A 222 16.44 5.88 11.84
CA GLY A 222 16.50 6.81 10.70
C GLY A 222 15.80 6.28 9.44
N ILE A 223 14.90 5.31 9.58
CA ILE A 223 14.19 4.69 8.47
C ILE A 223 12.89 5.46 8.20
N ASP A 224 12.75 5.97 6.99
CA ASP A 224 11.61 6.80 6.59
C ASP A 224 10.43 5.97 6.05
N PHE A 225 9.76 5.23 6.93
CA PHE A 225 8.62 4.38 6.58
C PHE A 225 7.41 5.16 6.03
N ARG A 226 7.40 6.48 6.17
CA ARG A 226 6.34 7.34 5.63
C ARG A 226 6.25 7.22 4.10
N LYS A 227 7.37 6.94 3.42
CA LYS A 227 7.44 6.76 1.96
C LYS A 227 7.00 5.38 1.48
N ALA A 228 6.61 4.47 2.39
CA ALA A 228 6.20 3.13 2.01
C ALA A 228 5.11 3.11 0.93
N PRO A 229 4.07 3.96 0.96
CA PRO A 229 3.08 4.00 -0.12
C PRO A 229 3.68 4.33 -1.49
N GLU A 230 4.51 5.36 -1.55
CA GLU A 230 5.22 5.79 -2.74
C GLU A 230 6.13 4.68 -3.29
N LEU A 231 6.90 4.00 -2.42
CA LEU A 231 7.79 2.91 -2.81
C LEU A 231 7.01 1.72 -3.37
N VAL A 232 5.93 1.31 -2.70
CA VAL A 232 5.04 0.23 -3.16
C VAL A 232 4.48 0.56 -4.54
N PHE A 233 4.03 1.80 -4.74
CA PHE A 233 3.53 2.26 -6.02
C PHE A 233 4.61 2.23 -7.11
N ASP A 234 5.79 2.78 -6.85
CA ASP A 234 6.87 2.87 -7.82
C ASP A 234 7.40 1.49 -8.21
N ILE A 235 7.53 0.57 -7.24
CA ILE A 235 7.88 -0.84 -7.49
C ILE A 235 6.85 -1.50 -8.40
N ALA A 236 5.57 -1.41 -8.04
CA ALA A 236 4.50 -2.03 -8.81
C ALA A 236 4.41 -1.45 -10.24
N GLU A 237 4.55 -0.15 -10.39
CA GLU A 237 4.52 0.54 -11.68
C GLU A 237 5.69 0.11 -12.57
N ARG A 238 6.89 0.01 -11.99
CA ARG A 238 8.10 -0.44 -12.69
C ARG A 238 8.02 -1.90 -13.09
N ILE A 239 7.45 -2.77 -12.25
CA ILE A 239 7.16 -4.16 -12.60
C ILE A 239 6.15 -4.20 -13.75
N ALA A 240 5.01 -3.51 -13.63
CA ALA A 240 3.99 -3.49 -14.68
C ALA A 240 4.55 -3.02 -16.04
N ARG A 241 5.39 -1.97 -16.07
CA ARG A 241 6.08 -1.50 -17.28
C ARG A 241 6.95 -2.55 -17.98
N LYS A 242 7.49 -3.51 -17.24
CA LYS A 242 8.33 -4.59 -17.81
C LYS A 242 7.53 -5.75 -18.37
N LEU A 243 6.26 -5.86 -17.99
CA LEU A 243 5.38 -6.96 -18.31
C LEU A 243 4.39 -6.63 -19.43
N LEU A 244 4.05 -5.35 -19.59
CA LEU A 244 3.34 -4.79 -20.74
C LEU A 244 4.26 -4.66 -21.96
#